data_AF-A0A3B0VIJ2-F1
#
_entry.id   AF-A0A3B0VIJ2-F1
#
_cell.length_a   1.000
_cell.length_b   1.000
_cell.length_c   1.000
_cell.angle_alpha   90.00
_cell.angle_beta   90.00
_cell.angle_gamma   90.00
#
_symmetry.space_group_name_H-M   'P 1'
#
loop_
_entity.id
_entity.type
_entity.pdbx_description
1 polymer ?
#
loop_
_entity_poly.entity_id
_entity_poly.type
_entity_poly.pdbx_seq_one_letter_code
_entity_poly.pdbx_strand_id
1 'polypeptide(L)'
;HFLSWRELLAPTLRLDWGATEPVFRFNLGLAQWLFAGIGLLLLLLRRTKHLAQTLFFALATAVFIFMLLPASTFVWEAIPFLSFFQFPWRLLGGTAALLAILAGAGLEALLRWQPTLRGGGTAVAVAFCLLTALPLTQPPPWPDFGDVFTFRMSLIEHSGRWLGTTSTADYVPVSVDSVPSRNGDLVYGFLAGQPLDRVNRAALPAAADVISEEISPLHFRYTVRTPDKFLLRLFLFQFPGWTVTINEQPVETELGRPEGFIVIPVPAGEYTVDVRFRDTPPRKLAWGITAVSLLLMAFSGWKIRKNRAESISPVYLIREDGMLLGVVLGITAVTILILQPLNILHYNSANYVAEPAKTQLFADFGEQIALIGNDLSSQTAVPGEQLAVTLYWQAQTPLNINYQSFVHLLRPDGSLVAQSDHLNPGEFPSGRWPLDKYVRDEHFLQIPPDLPPGTYTLTAGLWVQAEGWRLPLFNEAGQQINDVYVLEQFTIR
;
A
#
# COMPACT_ATOMS: atom_id res chain seq x y z
N HIS A 1 -0.60 6.58 11.22
CA HIS A 1 -0.24 6.52 9.78
C HIS A 1 0.30 7.82 9.18
N PHE A 2 0.34 8.93 9.91
CA PHE A 2 1.08 10.12 9.44
C PHE A 2 2.57 9.84 9.39
N LEU A 3 3.27 10.55 8.51
CA LEU A 3 4.73 10.48 8.41
C LEU A 3 5.38 11.46 9.37
N SER A 4 6.64 11.21 9.74
CA SER A 4 7.44 12.14 10.52
C SER A 4 8.41 12.92 9.64
N TRP A 5 8.93 14.05 10.13
CA TRP A 5 10.02 14.76 9.44
C TRP A 5 11.26 13.88 9.26
N ARG A 6 11.57 13.05 10.26
CA ARG A 6 12.68 12.09 10.20
C ARG A 6 12.50 11.11 9.04
N GLU A 7 11.27 10.66 8.81
CA GLU A 7 10.91 9.77 7.70
C GLU A 7 11.04 10.46 6.34
N LEU A 8 10.46 11.65 6.19
CA LEU A 8 10.48 12.41 4.93
C LEU A 8 11.90 12.82 4.48
N LEU A 9 12.79 13.08 5.45
CA LEU A 9 14.18 13.50 5.25
C LEU A 9 15.17 12.33 5.28
N ALA A 10 14.70 11.10 5.48
CA ALA A 10 15.59 9.95 5.57
C ALA A 10 16.22 9.60 4.22
N PRO A 11 17.43 9.03 4.19
CA PRO A 11 17.94 8.38 3.00
C PRO A 11 17.11 7.13 2.69
N THR A 12 17.04 6.83 1.39
CA THR A 12 16.58 5.54 0.86
C THR A 12 17.36 4.38 1.49
N LEU A 13 16.65 3.33 1.90
CA LEU A 13 17.25 2.09 2.39
C LEU A 13 17.43 1.08 1.25
N ARG A 14 18.44 0.21 1.40
CA ARG A 14 18.50 -1.04 0.63
C ARG A 14 17.46 -2.00 1.21
N LEU A 15 16.60 -2.51 0.34
CA LEU A 15 15.61 -3.51 0.73
C LEU A 15 16.30 -4.86 0.88
N ASP A 16 15.80 -5.70 1.78
CA ASP A 16 16.29 -7.06 1.98
C ASP A 16 15.28 -8.06 1.41
N TRP A 17 15.67 -8.81 0.39
CA TRP A 17 14.77 -9.77 -0.25
C TRP A 17 14.55 -11.04 0.58
N GLY A 18 15.44 -11.30 1.55
CA GLY A 18 15.29 -12.36 2.55
C GLY A 18 14.29 -12.03 3.66
N ALA A 19 13.84 -10.79 3.76
CA ALA A 19 12.77 -10.42 4.69
C ALA A 19 11.40 -10.80 4.12
N THR A 20 10.50 -11.24 4.99
CA THR A 20 9.06 -11.36 4.71
C THR A 20 8.46 -9.99 4.39
N GLU A 21 8.79 -8.98 5.20
CA GLU A 21 8.39 -7.59 5.03
C GLU A 21 9.63 -6.67 5.03
N PRO A 22 10.18 -6.35 3.85
CA PRO A 22 11.37 -5.50 3.75
C PRO A 22 11.09 -4.08 4.24
N VAL A 23 11.94 -3.55 5.11
CA VAL A 23 11.78 -2.20 5.67
C VAL A 23 11.98 -1.15 4.58
N PHE A 24 10.94 -0.36 4.34
CA PHE A 24 10.95 0.74 3.39
C PHE A 24 10.72 2.07 4.13
N ARG A 25 11.30 3.16 3.60
CA ARG A 25 11.08 4.51 4.13
C ARG A 25 10.30 5.39 3.17
N PHE A 26 9.25 6.04 3.66
CA PHE A 26 8.43 7.01 2.93
C PHE A 26 9.12 8.39 2.81
N ASN A 27 10.30 8.40 2.20
CA ASN A 27 11.10 9.62 2.01
C ASN A 27 10.82 10.33 0.67
N LEU A 28 11.20 11.60 0.56
CA LEU A 28 11.03 12.42 -0.66
C LEU A 28 12.33 12.57 -1.48
N GLY A 29 13.42 11.93 -1.05
CA GLY A 29 14.73 11.98 -1.68
C GLY A 29 15.60 13.16 -1.24
N LEU A 30 16.83 12.88 -0.80
CA LEU A 30 17.76 13.88 -0.28
C LEU A 30 18.19 14.92 -1.34
N ALA A 31 18.39 14.48 -2.57
CA ALA A 31 18.76 15.36 -3.68
C ALA A 31 17.62 16.33 -4.03
N GLN A 32 16.39 15.84 -4.04
CA GLN A 32 15.18 16.60 -4.29
C GLN A 32 14.99 17.66 -3.20
N TRP A 33 15.17 17.29 -1.93
CA TRP A 33 15.15 18.25 -0.81
C TRP A 33 16.20 19.35 -0.96
N LEU A 34 17.44 18.99 -1.29
CA LEU A 34 18.52 19.95 -1.47
C LEU A 34 18.18 20.97 -2.56
N PHE A 35 17.82 20.51 -3.75
CA PHE A 35 17.55 21.40 -4.88
C PHE A 35 16.25 22.19 -4.71
N ALA A 36 15.23 21.60 -4.10
CA ALA A 36 13.98 22.30 -3.78
C ALA A 36 14.21 23.37 -2.70
N GLY A 37 15.06 23.11 -1.71
CA GLY A 37 15.48 24.10 -0.72
C GLY A 37 16.21 25.28 -1.36
N ILE A 38 17.10 25.02 -2.32
CA ILE A 38 17.72 26.07 -3.16
C ILE A 38 16.65 26.83 -3.94
N GLY A 39 15.67 26.13 -4.53
CA GLY A 39 14.54 26.74 -5.23
C GLY A 39 13.71 27.67 -4.35
N LEU A 40 13.41 27.25 -3.12
CA LEU A 40 12.70 28.06 -2.14
C LEU A 40 13.52 29.29 -1.73
N LEU A 41 14.82 29.13 -1.45
CA LEU A 41 15.71 30.24 -1.10
C LEU A 41 15.78 31.27 -2.25
N LEU A 42 15.97 30.80 -3.48
CA LEU A 42 16.05 31.68 -4.65
C LEU A 42 14.69 32.30 -4.99
N LEU A 43 13.57 31.64 -4.69
CA LEU A 43 12.22 32.21 -4.78
C LEU A 43 12.07 33.38 -3.80
N LEU A 44 12.46 33.20 -2.53
CA LEU A 44 12.40 34.25 -1.50
C LEU A 44 13.27 35.45 -1.87
N LEU A 45 14.43 35.21 -2.51
CA LEU A 45 15.30 36.25 -3.06
C LEU A 45 14.81 36.84 -4.39
N ARG A 46 13.64 36.41 -4.90
CA ARG A 46 13.08 36.80 -6.21
C ARG A 46 14.04 36.58 -7.38
N ARG A 47 14.85 35.53 -7.29
CA ARG A 47 15.86 35.11 -8.28
C ARG A 47 15.39 33.95 -9.17
N THR A 48 14.16 33.50 -9.05
CA THR A 48 13.56 32.52 -9.97
C THR A 48 13.03 33.20 -11.22
N LYS A 49 13.19 32.58 -12.39
CA LYS A 49 12.71 33.13 -13.67
C LYS A 49 11.18 33.22 -13.73
N HIS A 50 10.50 32.22 -13.19
CA HIS A 50 9.04 32.05 -13.24
C HIS A 50 8.43 32.18 -11.84
N LEU A 51 8.51 33.37 -11.24
CA LEU A 51 8.17 33.62 -9.83
C LEU A 51 6.79 33.08 -9.42
N ALA A 52 5.74 33.36 -10.20
CA ALA A 52 4.38 32.95 -9.88
C ALA A 52 4.21 31.42 -9.92
N GLN A 53 4.80 30.76 -10.92
CA GLN A 53 4.77 29.30 -11.05
C GLN A 53 5.57 28.64 -9.92
N THR A 54 6.78 29.13 -9.65
CA THR A 54 7.60 28.59 -8.57
C THR A 54 6.95 28.80 -7.20
N LEU A 55 6.28 29.94 -6.97
CA LEU A 55 5.50 30.18 -5.76
C LEU A 55 4.32 29.21 -5.64
N PHE A 56 3.60 28.97 -6.73
CA PHE A 56 2.51 27.97 -6.75
C PHE A 56 3.01 26.59 -6.35
N PHE A 57 4.11 26.11 -6.96
CA PHE A 57 4.66 24.80 -6.62
C PHE A 57 5.22 24.74 -5.19
N ALA A 58 5.83 25.83 -4.69
CA ALA A 58 6.28 25.91 -3.31
C ALA A 58 5.10 25.80 -2.31
N LEU A 59 4.02 26.54 -2.54
CA LEU A 59 2.81 26.47 -1.71
C LEU A 59 2.12 25.11 -1.81
N ALA A 60 1.99 24.55 -3.01
CA ALA A 60 1.40 23.24 -3.22
C ALA A 60 2.21 22.14 -2.50
N THR A 61 3.55 22.18 -2.61
CA THR A 61 4.43 21.24 -1.90
C THR A 61 4.26 21.40 -0.39
N ALA A 62 4.21 22.62 0.13
CA ALA A 62 4.01 22.88 1.55
C ALA A 62 2.66 22.34 2.08
N VAL A 63 1.57 22.53 1.33
CA VAL A 63 0.25 21.98 1.67
C VAL A 63 0.28 20.46 1.69
N PHE A 64 0.90 19.83 0.70
CA PHE A 64 1.00 18.37 0.63
C PHE A 64 1.86 17.80 1.77
N ILE A 65 3.01 18.41 2.07
CA ILE A 65 3.83 18.03 3.23
C ILE A 65 3.04 18.20 4.53
N PHE A 66 2.32 19.31 4.69
CA PHE A 66 1.46 19.52 5.86
C PHE A 66 0.43 18.38 6.01
N MET A 67 -0.25 18.01 4.92
CA MET A 67 -1.22 16.91 4.89
C MET A 67 -0.61 15.53 5.19
N LEU A 68 0.71 15.35 4.96
CA LEU A 68 1.45 14.13 5.31
C LEU A 68 1.81 14.03 6.80
N LEU A 69 1.81 15.17 7.53
CA LEU A 69 2.27 15.28 8.90
C LEU A 69 1.12 15.25 9.92
N PRO A 70 1.35 14.80 11.18
CA PRO A 70 0.32 14.72 12.22
C PRO A 70 -0.39 16.05 12.50
N ALA A 71 0.28 17.18 12.24
CA ALA A 71 -0.28 18.53 12.42
C ALA A 71 -1.56 18.77 11.59
N SER A 72 -1.79 17.99 10.52
CA SER A 72 -2.98 18.09 9.68
C SER A 72 -4.15 17.21 10.11
N THR A 73 -4.06 16.50 11.24
CA THR A 73 -5.10 15.56 11.71
C THR A 73 -6.51 16.18 11.70
N PHE A 74 -6.64 17.42 12.17
CA PHE A 74 -7.93 18.12 12.20
C PHE A 74 -8.55 18.32 10.81
N VAL A 75 -7.74 18.43 9.74
CA VAL A 75 -8.24 18.54 8.35
C VAL A 75 -8.78 17.20 7.85
N TRP A 76 -8.06 16.12 8.16
CA TRP A 76 -8.47 14.75 7.82
C TRP A 76 -9.78 14.37 8.50
N GLU A 77 -9.96 14.76 9.76
CA GLU A 77 -11.18 14.50 10.52
C GLU A 77 -12.36 15.39 10.09
N ALA A 78 -12.09 16.63 9.66
CA ALA A 78 -13.13 17.57 9.26
C ALA A 78 -13.74 17.31 7.87
N ILE A 79 -13.04 16.61 6.97
CA ILE A 79 -13.46 16.41 5.58
C ILE A 79 -13.83 14.92 5.35
N PRO A 80 -15.13 14.57 5.33
CA PRO A 80 -15.58 13.17 5.30
C PRO A 80 -15.02 12.33 4.14
N PHE A 81 -14.82 12.95 2.99
CA PHE A 81 -14.29 12.29 1.79
C PHE A 81 -12.81 11.86 1.94
N LEU A 82 -12.03 12.50 2.82
CA LEU A 82 -10.61 12.14 2.97
C LEU A 82 -10.43 10.72 3.53
N SER A 83 -11.45 10.17 4.22
CA SER A 83 -11.44 8.77 4.67
C SER A 83 -11.26 7.76 3.53
N PHE A 84 -11.69 8.07 2.30
CA PHE A 84 -11.50 7.20 1.12
C PHE A 84 -10.04 7.12 0.65
N PHE A 85 -9.20 8.11 0.98
CA PHE A 85 -7.77 8.00 0.76
C PHE A 85 -7.09 7.04 1.76
N GLN A 86 -7.78 6.69 2.85
CA GLN A 86 -7.33 5.82 3.95
C GLN A 86 -6.13 6.36 4.73
N PHE A 87 -4.99 6.60 4.06
CA PHE A 87 -3.74 6.96 4.71
C PHE A 87 -3.11 8.23 4.15
N PRO A 88 -2.63 9.15 5.01
CA PRO A 88 -1.97 10.38 4.58
C PRO A 88 -0.79 10.16 3.65
N TRP A 89 0.03 9.12 3.89
CA TRP A 89 1.21 8.80 3.09
C TRP A 89 0.93 8.55 1.60
N ARG A 90 -0.32 8.32 1.19
CA ARG A 90 -0.69 8.25 -0.23
C ARG A 90 -0.44 9.56 -1.00
N LEU A 91 -0.33 10.69 -0.30
CA LEU A 91 0.04 11.97 -0.90
C LEU A 91 1.54 12.07 -1.24
N LEU A 92 2.38 11.10 -0.84
CA LEU A 92 3.83 11.13 -1.05
C LEU A 92 4.20 11.24 -2.53
N GLY A 93 3.54 10.48 -3.41
CA GLY A 93 3.82 10.50 -4.86
C GLY A 93 3.53 11.87 -5.49
N GLY A 94 2.40 12.49 -5.13
CA GLY A 94 2.07 13.85 -5.56
C GLY A 94 3.06 14.88 -5.00
N THR A 95 3.47 14.72 -3.75
CA THR A 95 4.47 15.58 -3.10
C THR A 95 5.82 15.50 -3.81
N ALA A 96 6.29 14.30 -4.14
CA ALA A 96 7.55 14.09 -4.85
C ALA A 96 7.55 14.75 -6.24
N ALA A 97 6.43 14.68 -6.97
CA ALA A 97 6.30 15.34 -8.27
C ALA A 97 6.36 16.88 -8.16
N LEU A 98 5.65 17.47 -7.18
CA LEU A 98 5.69 18.91 -6.93
C LEU A 98 7.10 19.36 -6.50
N LEU A 99 7.74 18.59 -5.62
CA LEU A 99 9.09 18.85 -5.13
C LEU A 99 10.13 18.79 -6.27
N ALA A 100 9.99 17.87 -7.21
CA ALA A 100 10.87 17.76 -8.38
C ALA A 100 10.80 19.02 -9.28
N ILE A 101 9.60 19.61 -9.45
CA ILE A 101 9.44 20.85 -10.20
C ILE A 101 10.10 22.02 -9.47
N LEU A 102 9.93 22.10 -8.14
CA LEU A 102 10.59 23.12 -7.32
C LEU A 102 12.12 22.98 -7.34
N ALA A 103 12.62 21.74 -7.31
CA ALA A 103 14.04 21.43 -7.48
C ALA A 103 14.57 21.89 -8.84
N GLY A 104 13.84 21.62 -9.92
CA GLY A 104 14.19 22.10 -11.26
C GLY A 104 14.23 23.63 -11.36
N ALA A 105 13.26 24.33 -10.77
CA ALA A 105 13.25 25.79 -10.72
C ALA A 105 14.44 26.36 -9.93
N GLY A 106 14.83 25.71 -8.84
CA GLY A 106 16.02 26.07 -8.06
C GLY A 106 17.31 25.87 -8.83
N LEU A 107 17.44 24.75 -9.53
CA LEU A 107 18.59 24.45 -10.36
C LEU A 107 18.71 25.43 -11.55
N GLU A 108 17.61 25.74 -12.23
CA GLU A 108 17.59 26.77 -13.29
C GLU A 108 18.05 28.13 -12.72
N ALA A 109 17.50 28.54 -11.57
CA ALA A 109 17.81 29.80 -10.94
C ALA A 109 19.27 29.88 -10.44
N LEU A 110 19.87 28.76 -10.05
CA LEU A 110 21.27 28.65 -9.65
C LEU A 110 22.19 28.76 -10.87
N LEU A 111 21.94 27.96 -11.92
CA LEU A 111 22.78 27.88 -13.11
C LEU A 111 22.57 29.07 -14.07
N ARG A 112 21.57 29.93 -13.84
CA ARG A 112 21.35 31.12 -14.68
C ARG A 112 22.56 32.05 -14.72
N TRP A 113 23.32 32.12 -13.62
CA TRP A 113 24.49 32.99 -13.45
C TRP A 113 25.79 32.39 -14.00
N GLN A 114 25.78 31.10 -14.32
CA GLN A 114 26.93 30.36 -14.85
C GLN A 114 26.49 29.50 -16.05
N PRO A 115 26.22 30.13 -17.21
CA PRO A 115 25.66 29.45 -18.37
C PRO A 115 26.56 28.32 -18.89
N THR A 116 27.88 28.43 -18.70
CA THR A 116 28.86 27.40 -19.08
C THR A 116 28.71 26.10 -18.28
N LEU A 117 28.11 26.15 -17.08
CA LEU A 117 27.87 24.99 -16.23
C LEU A 117 26.46 24.43 -16.37
N ARG A 118 25.59 24.96 -17.24
CA ARG A 118 24.19 24.51 -17.32
C ARG A 118 24.06 23.04 -17.66
N GLY A 119 24.68 22.58 -18.75
CA GLY A 119 24.69 21.16 -19.12
C GLY A 119 25.28 20.27 -18.03
N GLY A 120 26.51 20.54 -17.59
CA GLY A 120 27.20 19.74 -16.58
C GLY A 120 26.50 19.74 -15.22
N GLY A 121 26.08 20.91 -14.73
CA GLY A 121 25.36 21.07 -13.46
C GLY A 121 24.00 20.37 -13.47
N THR A 122 23.29 20.41 -14.59
CA THR A 122 22.02 19.66 -14.75
C THR A 122 22.26 18.16 -14.74
N ALA A 123 23.26 17.69 -15.48
CA ALA A 123 23.62 16.28 -15.50
C ALA A 123 24.05 15.77 -14.11
N VAL A 124 24.81 16.55 -13.34
CA VAL A 124 25.19 16.23 -11.96
C VAL A 124 23.98 16.19 -11.03
N ALA A 125 23.07 17.16 -11.13
CA ALA A 125 21.87 17.18 -10.31
C ALA A 125 20.98 15.96 -10.56
N VAL A 126 20.77 15.60 -11.83
CA VAL A 126 20.01 14.41 -12.21
C VAL A 126 20.74 13.12 -11.78
N ALA A 127 22.05 13.04 -11.96
CA ALA A 127 22.85 11.93 -11.45
C ALA A 127 22.65 11.76 -9.94
N PHE A 128 22.70 12.84 -9.18
CA PHE A 128 22.53 12.79 -7.72
C PHE A 128 21.13 12.31 -7.31
N CYS A 129 20.08 12.77 -8.00
CA CYS A 129 18.72 12.27 -7.82
C CYS A 129 18.61 10.77 -8.12
N LEU A 130 19.23 10.28 -9.21
CA LEU A 130 19.21 8.87 -9.58
C LEU A 130 19.99 8.02 -8.57
N LEU A 131 21.23 8.41 -8.26
CA LEU A 131 22.11 7.66 -7.35
C LEU A 131 21.51 7.50 -5.95
N THR A 132 20.87 8.55 -5.41
CA THR A 132 20.21 8.49 -4.09
C THR A 132 18.89 7.72 -4.09
N ALA A 133 18.32 7.46 -5.28
CA ALA A 133 17.11 6.66 -5.46
C ALA A 133 17.39 5.22 -5.95
N LEU A 134 18.63 4.88 -6.32
CA LEU A 134 18.98 3.59 -6.92
C LEU A 134 18.46 2.37 -6.15
N PRO A 135 18.53 2.28 -4.81
CA PRO A 135 17.98 1.12 -4.10
C PRO A 135 16.48 0.89 -4.35
N LEU A 136 15.71 1.94 -4.65
CA LEU A 136 14.28 1.83 -4.98
C LEU A 136 13.99 1.20 -6.34
N THR A 137 15.02 1.09 -7.19
CA THR A 137 14.88 0.48 -8.52
C THR A 137 14.88 -1.04 -8.49
N GLN A 138 15.05 -1.65 -7.31
CA GLN A 138 15.12 -3.10 -7.10
C GLN A 138 14.02 -3.56 -6.12
N PRO A 139 12.74 -3.47 -6.51
CA PRO A 139 11.67 -3.99 -5.67
C PRO A 139 11.86 -5.51 -5.44
N PRO A 140 11.48 -6.04 -4.26
CA PRO A 140 11.50 -7.47 -4.01
C PRO A 140 10.69 -8.22 -5.07
N PRO A 141 11.18 -9.36 -5.57
CA PRO A 141 10.44 -10.15 -6.55
C PRO A 141 9.12 -10.61 -5.94
N TRP A 142 8.04 -10.49 -6.71
CA TRP A 142 6.76 -11.04 -6.30
C TRP A 142 6.75 -12.53 -6.63
N PRO A 143 6.26 -13.39 -5.72
CA PRO A 143 6.07 -14.79 -6.06
C PRO A 143 5.10 -14.89 -7.24
N ASP A 144 5.34 -15.86 -8.13
CA ASP A 144 4.40 -16.14 -9.21
C ASP A 144 3.06 -16.52 -8.59
N PHE A 145 2.11 -15.62 -8.74
CA PHE A 145 0.77 -15.85 -8.30
C PHE A 145 -0.08 -16.38 -9.45
N GLY A 146 0.41 -16.78 -10.62
CA GLY A 146 -0.38 -17.40 -11.70
C GLY A 146 -1.44 -16.50 -12.36
N ASP A 147 -2.16 -17.04 -13.35
CA ASP A 147 -3.09 -16.29 -14.21
C ASP A 147 -4.27 -15.66 -13.45
N VAL A 148 -4.64 -14.44 -13.84
CA VAL A 148 -5.80 -13.72 -13.27
C VAL A 148 -7.01 -13.86 -14.18
N PHE A 149 -8.03 -14.56 -13.70
CA PHE A 149 -9.32 -14.74 -14.38
C PHE A 149 -10.47 -14.81 -13.37
N THR A 150 -11.70 -14.64 -13.86
CA THR A 150 -12.87 -14.40 -13.01
C THR A 150 -13.14 -15.53 -12.01
N PHE A 151 -13.05 -16.79 -12.46
CA PHE A 151 -13.24 -17.94 -11.57
C PHE A 151 -12.21 -17.96 -10.43
N ARG A 152 -10.96 -17.62 -10.74
CA ARG A 152 -9.90 -17.58 -9.74
C ARG A 152 -10.11 -16.48 -8.70
N MET A 153 -10.54 -15.29 -9.11
CA MET A 153 -10.92 -14.23 -8.17
C MET A 153 -12.07 -14.69 -7.27
N SER A 154 -13.05 -15.42 -7.84
CA SER A 154 -14.12 -16.07 -7.08
C SER A 154 -13.58 -17.09 -6.06
N LEU A 155 -12.61 -17.94 -6.41
CA LEU A 155 -11.98 -18.88 -5.47
C LEU A 155 -11.22 -18.17 -4.33
N ILE A 156 -10.47 -17.12 -4.66
CA ILE A 156 -9.72 -16.33 -3.68
C ILE A 156 -10.69 -15.71 -2.67
N GLU A 157 -11.78 -15.13 -3.15
CA GLU A 157 -12.82 -14.60 -2.28
C GLU A 157 -13.50 -15.70 -1.44
N HIS A 158 -13.69 -16.90 -2.00
CA HIS A 158 -14.23 -18.04 -1.25
C HIS A 158 -13.32 -18.51 -0.11
N SER A 159 -12.01 -18.31 -0.22
CA SER A 159 -11.08 -18.59 0.88
C SER A 159 -11.31 -17.71 2.11
N GLY A 160 -12.17 -16.68 2.01
CA GLY A 160 -12.47 -15.74 3.09
C GLY A 160 -11.36 -14.73 3.36
N ARG A 161 -10.28 -14.73 2.55
CA ARG A 161 -9.15 -13.81 2.71
C ARG A 161 -9.46 -12.40 2.24
N TRP A 162 -10.22 -12.26 1.17
CA TRP A 162 -10.50 -10.99 0.49
C TRP A 162 -11.96 -10.98 0.02
N LEU A 163 -12.57 -9.81 -0.15
CA LEU A 163 -13.89 -9.65 -0.75
C LEU A 163 -13.76 -8.87 -2.06
N GLY A 164 -14.01 -9.53 -3.20
CA GLY A 164 -13.69 -9.01 -4.52
C GLY A 164 -12.23 -8.57 -4.66
N THR A 165 -12.01 -7.30 -5.02
CA THR A 165 -10.69 -6.65 -5.11
C THR A 165 -10.31 -5.88 -3.84
N THR A 166 -11.01 -6.10 -2.73
CA THR A 166 -10.85 -5.34 -1.47
C THR A 166 -10.70 -6.26 -0.26
N SER A 167 -10.33 -5.67 0.87
CA SER A 167 -10.16 -6.37 2.15
C SER A 167 -11.35 -6.24 3.10
N THR A 168 -12.15 -5.19 2.97
CA THR A 168 -13.09 -4.74 4.03
C THR A 168 -14.50 -4.46 3.51
N ALA A 169 -14.91 -5.13 2.43
CA ALA A 169 -16.22 -4.92 1.81
C ALA A 169 -16.47 -3.45 1.41
N ASP A 170 -15.39 -2.71 1.07
CA ASP A 170 -15.42 -1.26 0.85
C ASP A 170 -16.36 -0.83 -0.29
N TYR A 171 -16.63 -1.75 -1.23
CA TYR A 171 -17.52 -1.54 -2.37
C TYR A 171 -18.84 -2.31 -2.27
N VAL A 172 -19.13 -2.94 -1.13
CA VAL A 172 -20.46 -3.50 -0.89
C VAL A 172 -21.43 -2.34 -0.67
N PRO A 173 -22.60 -2.32 -1.34
CA PRO A 173 -23.54 -1.22 -1.18
C PRO A 173 -24.02 -1.07 0.27
N VAL A 174 -24.22 0.17 0.71
CA VAL A 174 -24.70 0.51 2.07
C VAL A 174 -26.07 -0.10 2.41
N SER A 175 -26.81 -0.58 1.41
CA SER A 175 -28.10 -1.24 1.57
C SER A 175 -28.02 -2.75 1.89
N VAL A 176 -26.81 -3.32 1.93
CA VAL A 176 -26.57 -4.72 2.27
C VAL A 176 -26.35 -4.83 3.77
N ASP A 177 -27.35 -5.31 4.50
CA ASP A 177 -27.25 -5.51 5.95
C ASP A 177 -26.44 -6.77 6.29
N SER A 178 -26.52 -7.79 5.42
CA SER A 178 -25.81 -9.06 5.56
C SER A 178 -25.32 -9.54 4.19
N VAL A 179 -24.02 -9.85 4.10
CA VAL A 179 -23.42 -10.37 2.87
C VAL A 179 -23.92 -11.81 2.65
N PRO A 180 -24.57 -12.11 1.51
CA PRO A 180 -25.11 -13.43 1.23
C PRO A 180 -24.01 -14.49 1.09
N SER A 181 -24.32 -15.73 1.46
CA SER A 181 -23.46 -16.88 1.18
C SER A 181 -23.37 -17.16 -0.33
N ARG A 182 -22.25 -17.70 -0.79
CA ARG A 182 -22.08 -18.08 -2.20
C ARG A 182 -23.11 -19.15 -2.61
N ASN A 183 -23.72 -18.96 -3.77
CA ASN A 183 -24.55 -19.97 -4.42
C ASN A 183 -23.68 -20.86 -5.33
N GLY A 184 -23.73 -22.17 -5.15
CA GLY A 184 -22.95 -23.14 -5.93
C GLY A 184 -23.18 -23.02 -7.44
N ASP A 185 -24.42 -22.78 -7.88
CA ASP A 185 -24.77 -22.69 -9.31
C ASP A 185 -24.10 -21.50 -9.99
N LEU A 186 -23.98 -20.37 -9.29
CA LEU A 186 -23.24 -19.20 -9.77
C LEU A 186 -21.74 -19.51 -9.89
N VAL A 187 -21.17 -20.26 -8.95
CA VAL A 187 -19.76 -20.67 -8.96
C VAL A 187 -19.48 -21.64 -10.11
N TYR A 188 -20.38 -22.60 -10.37
CA TYR A 188 -20.29 -23.50 -11.53
C TYR A 188 -20.41 -22.75 -12.85
N GLY A 189 -21.26 -21.73 -12.94
CA GLY A 189 -21.34 -20.86 -14.12
C GLY A 189 -20.00 -20.20 -14.46
N PHE A 190 -19.28 -19.70 -13.44
CA PHE A 190 -17.91 -19.17 -13.63
C PHE A 190 -16.91 -20.23 -14.11
N LEU A 191 -17.01 -21.46 -13.62
CA LEU A 191 -16.14 -22.58 -14.02
C LEU A 191 -16.36 -22.98 -15.49
N ALA A 192 -17.63 -23.10 -15.88
CA ALA A 192 -18.01 -23.62 -17.19
C ALA A 192 -18.04 -22.55 -18.29
N GLY A 193 -17.70 -21.30 -17.98
CA GLY A 193 -17.81 -20.17 -18.92
C GLY A 193 -19.25 -19.91 -19.36
N GLN A 194 -20.23 -20.31 -18.54
CA GLN A 194 -21.64 -20.15 -18.85
C GLN A 194 -22.15 -18.76 -18.45
N PRO A 195 -23.17 -18.23 -19.14
CA PRO A 195 -23.85 -17.01 -18.71
C PRO A 195 -24.34 -17.14 -17.26
N LEU A 196 -24.01 -16.17 -16.41
CA LEU A 196 -24.36 -16.21 -14.98
C LEU A 196 -25.86 -15.96 -14.81
N ASP A 197 -26.59 -17.00 -14.44
CA ASP A 197 -27.99 -16.85 -14.10
C ASP A 197 -28.15 -16.07 -12.79
N ARG A 198 -28.68 -14.85 -12.88
CA ARG A 198 -28.93 -13.99 -11.73
C ARG A 198 -30.32 -14.17 -11.15
N VAL A 199 -31.19 -14.99 -11.75
CA VAL A 199 -32.54 -15.19 -11.23
C VAL A 199 -32.47 -16.04 -9.97
N ASN A 200 -33.11 -15.59 -8.89
CA ASN A 200 -33.31 -16.45 -7.73
C ASN A 200 -34.41 -17.47 -8.05
N ARG A 201 -34.04 -18.56 -8.72
CA ARG A 201 -34.97 -19.60 -9.16
C ARG A 201 -35.74 -20.25 -8.01
N ALA A 202 -35.14 -20.34 -6.83
CA ALA A 202 -35.78 -20.89 -5.65
C ALA A 202 -36.94 -20.02 -5.12
N ALA A 203 -36.96 -18.73 -5.48
CA ALA A 203 -38.03 -17.80 -5.11
C ALA A 203 -39.14 -17.68 -6.17
N LEU A 204 -39.04 -18.40 -7.30
CA LEU A 204 -40.05 -18.35 -8.35
C LEU A 204 -41.32 -19.13 -7.95
N PRO A 205 -42.52 -18.57 -8.18
CA PRO A 205 -43.75 -19.34 -8.11
C PRO A 205 -43.72 -20.54 -9.07
N ALA A 206 -44.36 -21.66 -8.70
CA ALA A 206 -44.35 -22.88 -9.51
C ALA A 206 -44.89 -22.71 -10.95
N ALA A 207 -45.76 -21.72 -11.16
CA ALA A 207 -46.35 -21.41 -12.46
C ALA A 207 -45.66 -20.27 -13.21
N ALA A 208 -44.60 -19.68 -12.65
CA ALA A 208 -43.81 -18.65 -13.29
C ALA A 208 -42.64 -19.27 -14.07
N ASP A 209 -42.46 -18.84 -15.31
CA ASP A 209 -41.33 -19.17 -16.16
C ASP A 209 -40.52 -17.91 -16.45
N VAL A 210 -39.20 -18.01 -16.29
CA VAL A 210 -38.25 -16.89 -16.49
C VAL A 210 -37.12 -17.38 -17.37
N ILE A 211 -37.08 -16.86 -18.59
CA ILE A 211 -36.11 -17.20 -19.62
C ILE A 211 -35.13 -16.03 -19.75
N SER A 212 -33.84 -16.30 -19.56
CA SER A 212 -32.78 -15.31 -19.78
C SER A 212 -32.44 -15.22 -21.26
N GLU A 213 -32.74 -14.09 -21.89
CA GLU A 213 -32.47 -13.83 -23.31
C GLU A 213 -31.05 -13.30 -23.53
N GLU A 214 -30.62 -12.38 -22.67
CA GLU A 214 -29.30 -11.75 -22.72
C GLU A 214 -28.74 -11.60 -21.31
N ILE A 215 -27.49 -11.99 -21.13
CA ILE A 215 -26.77 -11.84 -19.86
C ILE A 215 -25.38 -11.28 -20.18
N SER A 216 -25.17 -10.02 -19.82
CA SER A 216 -23.88 -9.34 -19.88
C SER A 216 -23.58 -8.63 -18.55
N PRO A 217 -22.34 -8.21 -18.25
CA PRO A 217 -22.02 -7.61 -16.96
C PRO A 217 -22.88 -6.39 -16.57
N LEU A 218 -23.36 -5.60 -17.54
CA LEU A 218 -24.08 -4.34 -17.33
C LEU A 218 -25.52 -4.34 -17.89
N HIS A 219 -25.97 -5.46 -18.46
CA HIS A 219 -27.28 -5.57 -19.08
C HIS A 219 -27.79 -7.01 -19.04
N PHE A 220 -29.00 -7.18 -18.53
CA PHE A 220 -29.72 -8.44 -18.44
C PHE A 220 -31.11 -8.25 -19.05
N ARG A 221 -31.55 -9.23 -19.82
CA ARG A 221 -32.89 -9.23 -20.43
C ARG A 221 -33.55 -10.58 -20.18
N TYR A 222 -34.75 -10.53 -19.61
CA TYR A 222 -35.54 -11.71 -19.27
C TYR A 222 -36.91 -11.65 -19.95
N THR A 223 -37.37 -12.78 -20.44
CA THR A 223 -38.78 -12.99 -20.77
C THR A 223 -39.44 -13.74 -19.61
N VAL A 224 -40.45 -13.12 -19.01
CA VAL A 224 -41.14 -13.60 -17.81
C VAL A 224 -42.59 -13.91 -18.17
N ARG A 225 -43.04 -15.12 -17.87
CA ARG A 225 -44.41 -15.58 -18.03
C ARG A 225 -44.95 -16.04 -16.70
N THR A 226 -46.04 -15.44 -16.22
CA THR A 226 -46.60 -15.78 -14.91
C THR A 226 -48.12 -15.58 -14.90
N PRO A 227 -48.91 -16.47 -14.30
CA PRO A 227 -50.36 -16.28 -14.16
C PRO A 227 -50.72 -15.29 -13.05
N ASP A 228 -49.84 -15.11 -12.06
CA ASP A 228 -50.04 -14.26 -10.90
C ASP A 228 -48.93 -13.23 -10.78
N LYS A 229 -49.23 -12.11 -10.11
CA LYS A 229 -48.20 -11.13 -9.74
C LYS A 229 -47.18 -11.79 -8.79
N PHE A 230 -45.90 -11.51 -8.99
CA PHE A 230 -44.85 -11.98 -8.07
C PHE A 230 -43.66 -11.01 -8.03
N LEU A 231 -42.78 -11.24 -7.07
CA LEU A 231 -41.54 -10.47 -6.88
C LEU A 231 -40.38 -11.24 -7.50
N LEU A 232 -39.89 -10.79 -8.66
CA LEU A 232 -38.71 -11.34 -9.30
C LEU A 232 -37.46 -10.81 -8.57
N ARG A 233 -36.83 -11.69 -7.80
CA ARG A 233 -35.60 -11.39 -7.06
C ARG A 233 -34.37 -11.77 -7.87
N LEU A 234 -33.42 -10.85 -8.03
CA LEU A 234 -32.16 -11.09 -8.73
C LEU A 234 -30.99 -11.14 -7.74
N PHE A 235 -30.00 -12.02 -7.97
CA PHE A 235 -28.68 -12.01 -7.33
C PHE A 235 -27.82 -10.85 -7.86
N LEU A 236 -28.33 -9.64 -7.65
CA LEU A 236 -27.75 -8.38 -8.04
C LEU A 236 -28.04 -7.39 -6.92
N PHE A 237 -27.01 -6.79 -6.33
CA PHE A 237 -27.21 -5.79 -5.30
C PHE A 237 -27.87 -4.53 -5.89
N GLN A 238 -28.78 -3.94 -5.13
CA GLN A 238 -29.31 -2.61 -5.41
C GLN A 238 -28.15 -1.60 -5.36
N PHE A 239 -27.93 -0.89 -6.46
CA PHE A 239 -26.88 0.12 -6.55
C PHE A 239 -27.30 1.26 -7.48
N PRO A 240 -26.93 2.52 -7.19
CA PRO A 240 -27.24 3.66 -8.05
C PRO A 240 -26.73 3.45 -9.49
N GLY A 241 -27.66 3.48 -10.45
CA GLY A 241 -27.36 3.31 -11.88
C GLY A 241 -28.05 2.09 -12.50
N TRP A 242 -28.44 1.08 -11.70
CA TRP A 242 -29.33 0.04 -12.20
C TRP A 242 -30.71 0.62 -12.48
N THR A 243 -31.21 0.38 -13.68
CA THR A 243 -32.55 0.76 -14.13
C THR A 243 -33.27 -0.48 -14.62
N VAL A 244 -34.55 -0.58 -14.30
CA VAL A 244 -35.40 -1.71 -14.68
C VAL A 244 -36.58 -1.18 -15.48
N THR A 245 -36.89 -1.83 -16.60
CA THR A 245 -38.11 -1.60 -17.36
C THR A 245 -38.87 -2.91 -17.58
N ILE A 246 -40.19 -2.82 -17.63
CA ILE A 246 -41.10 -3.90 -18.01
C ILE A 246 -41.82 -3.44 -19.28
N ASN A 247 -41.62 -4.15 -20.40
CA ASN A 247 -42.09 -3.72 -21.73
C ASN A 247 -41.77 -2.24 -22.02
N GLU A 248 -40.51 -1.86 -21.83
CA GLU A 248 -39.96 -0.50 -22.02
C GLU A 248 -40.45 0.58 -21.03
N GLN A 249 -41.44 0.28 -20.19
CA GLN A 249 -41.90 1.20 -19.15
C GLN A 249 -41.04 1.07 -17.89
N PRO A 250 -40.54 2.17 -17.31
CA PRO A 250 -39.74 2.13 -16.09
C PRO A 250 -40.55 1.61 -14.91
N VAL A 251 -39.94 0.75 -14.11
CA VAL A 251 -40.54 0.19 -12.89
C VAL A 251 -39.67 0.50 -11.69
N GLU A 252 -40.29 0.90 -10.59
CA GLU A 252 -39.63 1.08 -9.31
C GLU A 252 -39.32 -0.28 -8.68
N THR A 253 -38.04 -0.49 -8.32
CA THR A 253 -37.59 -1.73 -7.70
C THR A 253 -37.71 -1.64 -6.19
N GLU A 254 -37.99 -2.79 -5.56
CA GLU A 254 -37.96 -2.95 -4.12
C GLU A 254 -36.57 -3.40 -3.65
N LEU A 255 -36.23 -3.06 -2.40
CA LEU A 255 -34.99 -3.51 -1.76
C LEU A 255 -35.22 -4.84 -1.03
N GLY A 256 -34.64 -5.92 -1.55
CA GLY A 256 -34.70 -7.24 -0.92
C GLY A 256 -33.74 -7.36 0.26
N ARG A 257 -34.22 -7.09 1.48
CA ARG A 257 -33.49 -7.26 2.74
C ARG A 257 -33.45 -8.72 3.22
N PRO A 258 -32.42 -9.12 4.00
CA PRO A 258 -31.25 -8.34 4.46
C PRO A 258 -30.11 -8.19 3.44
N GLU A 259 -30.13 -8.94 2.33
CA GLU A 259 -29.01 -9.05 1.39
C GLU A 259 -28.85 -7.84 0.47
N GLY A 260 -29.83 -6.93 0.44
CA GLY A 260 -29.79 -5.71 -0.35
C GLY A 260 -29.92 -5.94 -1.86
N PHE A 261 -30.62 -7.00 -2.28
CA PHE A 261 -30.82 -7.34 -3.69
C PHE A 261 -31.89 -6.50 -4.39
N ILE A 262 -31.81 -6.38 -5.71
CA ILE A 262 -32.88 -5.84 -6.55
C ILE A 262 -34.05 -6.81 -6.57
N VAL A 263 -35.24 -6.31 -6.24
CA VAL A 263 -36.51 -7.04 -6.34
C VAL A 263 -37.45 -6.29 -7.28
N ILE A 264 -37.98 -6.99 -8.28
CA ILE A 264 -38.78 -6.39 -9.35
C ILE A 264 -40.22 -6.91 -9.22
N PRO A 265 -41.22 -6.04 -8.97
CA PRO A 265 -42.62 -6.46 -8.98
C PRO A 265 -43.09 -6.71 -10.42
N VAL A 266 -43.34 -7.98 -10.76
CA VAL A 266 -43.80 -8.39 -12.10
C VAL A 266 -45.30 -8.72 -12.05
N PRO A 267 -46.15 -8.06 -12.87
CA PRO A 267 -47.58 -8.37 -12.93
C PRO A 267 -47.87 -9.71 -13.64
N ALA A 268 -49.11 -10.18 -13.50
CA ALA A 268 -49.60 -11.36 -14.22
C ALA A 268 -49.61 -11.12 -15.74
N GLY A 269 -49.02 -12.03 -16.51
CA GLY A 269 -48.93 -11.95 -17.97
C GLY A 269 -47.58 -12.42 -18.52
N GLU A 270 -47.32 -12.04 -19.77
CA GLU A 270 -46.04 -12.23 -20.46
C GLU A 270 -45.37 -10.86 -20.66
N TYR A 271 -44.17 -10.71 -20.13
CA TYR A 271 -43.45 -9.44 -20.11
C TYR A 271 -41.96 -9.63 -20.41
N THR A 272 -41.37 -8.64 -21.06
CA THR A 272 -39.92 -8.51 -21.14
C THR A 272 -39.44 -7.59 -20.02
N VAL A 273 -38.60 -8.12 -19.14
CA VAL A 273 -37.92 -7.38 -18.07
C VAL A 273 -36.50 -7.05 -18.53
N ASP A 274 -36.20 -5.77 -18.71
CA ASP A 274 -34.87 -5.27 -19.09
C ASP A 274 -34.21 -4.60 -17.87
N VAL A 275 -33.04 -5.09 -17.48
CA VAL A 275 -32.25 -4.58 -16.35
C VAL A 275 -30.93 -4.08 -16.91
N ARG A 276 -30.72 -2.77 -16.90
CA ARG A 276 -29.55 -2.14 -17.51
C ARG A 276 -28.90 -1.13 -16.58
N PHE A 277 -27.58 -1.16 -16.52
CA PHE A 277 -26.78 -0.17 -15.83
C PHE A 277 -26.63 1.08 -16.71
N ARG A 278 -27.08 2.22 -16.20
CA ARG A 278 -27.06 3.51 -16.89
C ARG A 278 -26.22 4.54 -16.12
N ASP A 279 -25.91 5.64 -16.80
CA ASP A 279 -25.21 6.75 -16.19
C ASP A 279 -26.07 7.47 -15.14
N THR A 280 -25.44 7.75 -14.01
CA THR A 280 -26.01 8.49 -12.89
C THR A 280 -25.80 10.00 -13.06
N PRO A 281 -26.57 10.87 -12.40
CA PRO A 281 -26.36 12.31 -12.47
C PRO A 281 -24.92 12.76 -12.12
N PRO A 282 -24.24 12.20 -11.10
CA PRO A 282 -22.83 12.49 -10.85
C PRO A 282 -21.91 12.09 -12.01
N ARG A 283 -22.15 10.95 -12.67
CA ARG A 283 -21.37 10.53 -13.85
C ARG A 283 -21.60 11.46 -15.04
N LYS A 284 -22.84 11.87 -15.28
CA LYS A 284 -23.18 12.85 -16.34
C LYS A 284 -22.49 14.18 -16.09
N LEU A 285 -22.46 14.66 -14.84
CA LEU A 285 -21.72 15.85 -14.46
C LEU A 285 -20.22 15.69 -14.70
N ALA A 286 -19.64 14.56 -14.31
CA ALA A 286 -18.22 14.27 -14.54
C ALA A 286 -17.86 14.25 -16.04
N TRP A 287 -18.72 13.67 -16.88
CA TRP A 287 -18.59 13.75 -18.35
C TRP A 287 -18.66 15.19 -18.86
N GLY A 288 -19.57 16.00 -18.33
CA GLY A 288 -19.65 17.43 -18.64
C GLY A 288 -18.38 18.20 -18.28
N ILE A 289 -17.86 18.00 -17.06
CA ILE A 289 -16.59 18.60 -16.60
C ILE A 289 -15.43 18.17 -17.51
N THR A 290 -15.39 16.89 -17.89
CA THR A 290 -14.38 16.34 -18.79
C THR A 290 -14.45 17.00 -20.17
N ALA A 291 -15.64 17.11 -20.74
CA ALA A 291 -15.85 17.75 -22.03
C ALA A 291 -15.43 19.23 -22.02
N VAL A 292 -15.82 19.98 -20.98
CA VAL A 292 -15.39 21.38 -20.80
C VAL A 292 -13.87 21.48 -20.66
N SER A 293 -13.25 20.60 -19.88
CA SER A 293 -11.80 20.59 -19.69
C SER A 293 -11.05 20.31 -21.00
N LEU A 294 -11.54 19.36 -21.80
CA LEU A 294 -10.98 19.06 -23.12
C LEU A 294 -11.16 20.24 -24.09
N LEU A 295 -12.31 20.92 -24.07
CA LEU A 295 -12.54 22.12 -24.87
C LEU A 295 -11.61 23.28 -24.45
N LEU A 296 -11.43 23.50 -23.16
CA LEU A 296 -10.49 24.51 -22.64
C LEU A 296 -9.04 24.17 -23.01
N MET A 297 -8.67 22.89 -22.95
CA MET A 297 -7.36 22.41 -23.38
C MET A 297 -7.15 22.62 -24.87
N ALA A 298 -8.13 22.24 -25.71
CA ALA A 298 -8.09 22.43 -27.15
C ALA A 298 -8.05 23.93 -27.53
N PHE A 299 -8.84 24.77 -26.87
CA PHE A 299 -8.84 26.22 -27.07
C PHE A 299 -7.49 26.84 -26.67
N SER A 300 -6.94 26.43 -25.52
CA SER A 300 -5.61 26.86 -25.07
C SER A 300 -4.52 26.43 -26.06
N GLY A 301 -4.56 25.17 -26.53
CA GLY A 301 -3.67 24.66 -27.56
C GLY A 301 -3.79 25.42 -28.88
N TRP A 302 -5.01 25.75 -29.31
CA TRP A 302 -5.27 26.56 -30.51
C TRP A 302 -4.72 27.98 -30.37
N LYS A 303 -4.94 28.63 -29.23
CA LYS A 303 -4.40 29.97 -28.93
C LYS A 303 -2.88 29.98 -28.92
N ILE A 304 -2.25 28.97 -28.30
CA ILE A 304 -0.80 28.79 -28.31
C ILE A 304 -0.29 28.56 -29.73
N ARG A 305 -0.94 27.70 -30.53
CA ARG A 305 -0.57 27.45 -31.93
C ARG A 305 -0.66 28.70 -32.79
N LYS A 306 -1.73 29.50 -32.63
CA LYS A 306 -1.93 30.76 -33.36
C LYS A 306 -0.85 31.78 -33.01
N ASN A 307 -0.41 31.82 -31.75
CA ASN A 307 0.67 32.69 -31.29
C ASN A 307 2.07 32.15 -31.61
N ARG A 308 2.23 30.84 -31.88
CA ARG A 308 3.48 30.16 -32.30
C ARG A 308 3.62 30.03 -33.83
N ALA A 309 2.92 30.86 -34.61
CA ALA A 309 3.16 30.95 -36.06
C ALA A 309 4.56 31.51 -36.43
N GLU A 310 5.43 31.76 -35.43
CA GLU A 310 6.86 31.90 -35.62
C GLU A 310 7.52 30.50 -35.69
N SER A 311 8.10 30.20 -36.86
CA SER A 311 9.08 29.14 -37.16
C SER A 311 9.34 28.13 -36.03
N ILE A 312 8.74 26.93 -36.12
CA ILE A 312 9.21 25.76 -35.37
C ILE A 312 10.58 25.41 -35.95
N SER A 313 11.65 25.94 -35.34
CA SER A 313 13.00 25.50 -35.66
C SER A 313 13.12 24.03 -35.27
N PRO A 314 13.72 23.17 -36.10
CA PRO A 314 13.99 21.78 -35.72
C PRO A 314 14.75 21.76 -34.38
N VAL A 315 14.21 21.01 -33.42
CA VAL A 315 14.84 20.82 -32.10
C VAL A 315 15.98 19.82 -32.31
N TYR A 316 17.21 20.32 -32.35
CA TYR A 316 18.39 19.47 -32.31
C TYR A 316 18.82 19.27 -30.86
N LEU A 317 19.24 18.04 -30.53
CA LEU A 317 19.90 17.77 -29.26
C LEU A 317 21.13 18.67 -29.15
N ILE A 318 21.13 19.57 -28.18
CA ILE A 318 22.32 20.35 -27.87
C ILE A 318 23.28 19.51 -27.04
N ARG A 319 24.54 19.94 -26.95
CA ARG A 319 25.57 19.25 -26.15
C ARG A 319 25.10 18.96 -24.72
N GLU A 320 24.32 19.88 -24.13
CA GLU A 320 23.75 19.73 -22.79
C GLU A 320 22.79 18.54 -22.70
N ASP A 321 21.90 18.37 -23.69
CA ASP A 321 20.99 17.24 -23.77
C ASP A 321 21.75 15.92 -23.94
N GLY A 322 22.80 15.92 -24.76
CA GLY A 322 23.67 14.77 -24.94
C GLY A 322 24.40 14.35 -23.66
N MET A 323 24.86 15.32 -22.85
CA MET A 323 25.46 15.06 -21.54
C MET A 323 24.47 14.45 -20.57
N LEU A 324 23.26 15.01 -20.49
CA LEU A 324 22.20 14.49 -19.62
C LEU A 324 21.81 13.06 -20.03
N LEU A 325 21.56 12.84 -21.32
CA LEU A 325 21.23 11.53 -21.85
C LEU A 325 22.34 10.51 -21.58
N GLY A 326 23.60 10.91 -21.80
CA GLY A 326 24.77 10.08 -21.50
C GLY A 326 24.85 9.67 -20.03
N VAL A 327 24.57 10.59 -19.10
CA VAL A 327 24.53 10.29 -17.66
C VAL A 327 23.39 9.35 -17.31
N VAL A 328 22.17 9.62 -17.79
CA VAL A 328 21.00 8.77 -17.52
C VAL A 328 21.20 7.36 -18.07
N LEU A 329 21.62 7.25 -19.33
CA LEU A 329 21.91 5.96 -19.97
C LEU A 329 23.08 5.25 -19.30
N GLY A 330 24.14 5.98 -18.94
CA GLY A 330 25.31 5.43 -18.25
C GLY A 330 24.96 4.84 -16.89
N ILE A 331 24.24 5.60 -16.04
CA ILE A 331 23.80 5.11 -14.73
C ILE A 331 22.84 3.92 -14.89
N THR A 332 21.90 4.00 -15.84
CA THR A 332 20.97 2.90 -16.11
C THR A 332 21.69 1.64 -16.57
N ALA A 333 22.64 1.78 -17.51
CA ALA A 333 23.45 0.66 -18.01
C ALA A 333 24.32 0.06 -16.90
N VAL A 334 25.02 0.87 -16.11
CA VAL A 334 25.79 0.39 -14.95
C VAL A 334 24.89 -0.32 -13.94
N THR A 335 23.69 0.21 -13.70
CA THR A 335 22.74 -0.40 -12.77
C THR A 335 22.32 -1.78 -13.25
N ILE A 336 21.86 -1.89 -14.50
CA ILE A 336 21.33 -3.15 -15.07
C ILE A 336 22.45 -4.17 -15.34
N LEU A 337 23.60 -3.73 -15.87
CA LEU A 337 24.66 -4.63 -16.33
C LEU A 337 25.66 -4.99 -15.23
N ILE A 338 25.76 -4.18 -14.16
CA ILE A 338 26.78 -4.36 -13.10
C ILE A 338 26.14 -4.45 -11.72
N LEU A 339 25.44 -3.40 -11.26
CA LEU A 339 25.01 -3.32 -9.85
C LEU A 339 23.94 -4.35 -9.48
N GLN A 340 22.97 -4.57 -10.37
CA GLN A 340 21.89 -5.53 -10.16
C GLN A 340 22.38 -6.98 -10.17
N PRO A 341 23.16 -7.45 -11.16
CA PRO A 341 23.74 -8.80 -11.14
C PRO A 341 24.65 -9.09 -9.95
N LEU A 342 25.28 -8.05 -9.38
CA LEU A 342 26.13 -8.15 -8.20
C LEU A 342 25.38 -8.00 -6.87
N ASN A 343 24.04 -7.86 -6.89
CA ASN A 343 23.19 -7.67 -5.71
C ASN A 343 23.67 -6.52 -4.78
N ILE A 344 24.22 -5.43 -5.34
CA ILE A 344 24.79 -4.34 -4.52
C ILE A 344 23.69 -3.46 -3.89
N LEU A 345 22.55 -3.35 -4.58
CA LEU A 345 21.47 -2.41 -4.28
C LEU A 345 20.41 -2.95 -3.32
N HIS A 346 20.45 -4.24 -3.00
CA HIS A 346 19.56 -4.90 -2.05
C HIS A 346 20.37 -5.87 -1.18
N TYR A 347 19.82 -6.28 -0.04
CA TYR A 347 20.34 -7.40 0.74
C TYR A 347 19.68 -8.70 0.30
N ASN A 348 20.36 -9.82 0.49
CA ASN A 348 19.84 -11.14 0.18
C ASN A 348 20.09 -12.09 1.35
N SER A 349 19.53 -11.73 2.51
CA SER A 349 19.59 -12.53 3.72
C SER A 349 19.07 -13.94 3.48
N ALA A 350 19.85 -14.94 3.87
CA ALA A 350 19.55 -16.35 3.68
C ALA A 350 20.28 -17.19 4.73
N ASN A 351 19.89 -18.46 4.86
CA ASN A 351 20.57 -19.45 5.72
C ASN A 351 20.76 -18.95 7.17
N TYR A 352 19.71 -18.40 7.78
CA TYR A 352 19.74 -17.91 9.16
C TYR A 352 20.72 -16.76 9.41
N VAL A 353 21.00 -15.96 8.38
CA VAL A 353 21.78 -14.71 8.49
C VAL A 353 20.90 -13.57 8.03
N ALA A 354 20.67 -12.60 8.93
CA ALA A 354 19.95 -11.37 8.61
C ALA A 354 20.96 -10.25 8.35
N GLU A 355 21.43 -10.08 7.11
CA GLU A 355 22.44 -9.08 6.73
C GLU A 355 22.24 -7.66 7.32
N PRO A 356 21.01 -7.11 7.44
CA PRO A 356 20.83 -5.79 8.05
C PRO A 356 20.98 -5.76 9.58
N ALA A 357 21.00 -6.90 10.28
CA ALA A 357 21.15 -6.95 11.73
C ALA A 357 22.59 -6.62 12.15
N LYS A 358 22.73 -5.76 13.16
CA LYS A 358 24.00 -5.36 13.80
C LYS A 358 24.64 -6.54 14.51
N THR A 359 23.85 -7.36 15.19
CA THR A 359 24.32 -8.56 15.89
C THR A 359 23.71 -9.79 15.22
N GLN A 360 24.56 -10.58 14.57
CA GLN A 360 24.21 -11.91 14.06
C GLN A 360 24.29 -12.93 15.20
N LEU A 361 23.34 -13.84 15.28
CA LEU A 361 23.35 -14.94 16.24
C LEU A 361 22.56 -16.13 15.70
N PHE A 362 22.58 -17.26 16.40
CA PHE A 362 21.65 -18.36 16.15
C PHE A 362 21.21 -18.93 17.50
N ALA A 363 19.96 -18.67 17.89
CA ALA A 363 19.37 -19.20 19.10
C ALA A 363 18.16 -20.06 18.74
N ASP A 364 18.29 -21.36 18.98
CA ASP A 364 17.32 -22.36 18.54
C ASP A 364 16.20 -22.56 19.57
N PHE A 365 14.99 -22.14 19.21
CA PHE A 365 13.79 -22.36 20.00
C PHE A 365 13.09 -23.65 19.54
N GLY A 366 13.70 -24.77 19.90
CA GLY A 366 13.12 -26.11 19.79
C GLY A 366 12.97 -26.64 18.37
N GLU A 367 13.97 -26.38 17.51
CA GLU A 367 14.02 -26.76 16.10
C GLU A 367 12.84 -26.24 15.27
N GLN A 368 12.06 -25.30 15.82
CA GLN A 368 10.88 -24.74 15.18
C GLN A 368 11.14 -23.33 14.68
N ILE A 369 11.73 -22.48 15.53
CA ILE A 369 12.02 -21.07 15.22
C ILE A 369 13.42 -20.74 15.72
N ALA A 370 14.19 -20.00 14.94
CA ALA A 370 15.48 -19.47 15.35
C ALA A 370 15.42 -17.95 15.50
N LEU A 371 16.02 -17.41 16.57
CA LEU A 371 16.44 -16.00 16.60
C LEU A 371 17.77 -15.93 15.86
N ILE A 372 17.83 -15.15 14.78
CA ILE A 372 19.00 -15.09 13.87
C ILE A 372 19.77 -13.77 13.97
N GLY A 373 19.22 -12.80 14.70
CA GLY A 373 19.89 -11.54 14.97
C GLY A 373 19.08 -10.62 15.88
N ASN A 374 19.73 -9.56 16.35
CA ASN A 374 19.07 -8.49 17.07
C ASN A 374 19.78 -7.13 16.90
N ASP A 375 19.00 -6.06 17.05
CA ASP A 375 19.49 -4.68 17.11
C ASP A 375 18.91 -3.95 18.33
N LEU A 376 19.77 -3.23 19.05
CA LEU A 376 19.35 -2.26 20.05
C LEU A 376 19.55 -0.84 19.52
N SER A 377 18.63 0.08 19.89
CA SER A 377 18.78 1.51 19.60
C SER A 377 19.93 2.15 20.39
N SER A 378 20.18 1.63 21.59
CA SER A 378 21.26 2.03 22.50
C SER A 378 21.54 0.89 23.48
N GLN A 379 22.72 0.86 24.11
CA GLN A 379 23.04 -0.05 25.22
C GLN A 379 22.79 0.60 26.60
N THR A 380 22.48 1.90 26.60
CA THR A 380 22.18 2.69 27.79
C THR A 380 20.91 3.50 27.58
N ALA A 381 20.10 3.69 28.61
CA ALA A 381 19.00 4.65 28.61
C ALA A 381 18.92 5.41 29.93
N VAL A 382 18.20 6.52 29.90
CA VAL A 382 17.82 7.30 31.09
C VAL A 382 16.36 6.95 31.45
N PRO A 383 15.97 6.96 32.74
CA PRO A 383 14.57 6.75 33.12
C PRO A 383 13.60 7.65 32.34
N GLY A 384 12.52 7.07 31.84
CA GLY A 384 11.52 7.75 31.00
C GLY A 384 11.80 7.73 29.50
N GLU A 385 12.97 7.30 29.04
CA GLU A 385 13.24 7.09 27.61
C GLU A 385 12.57 5.82 27.08
N GLN A 386 12.50 5.70 25.75
CA GLN A 386 12.02 4.52 25.06
C GLN A 386 13.19 3.77 24.42
N LEU A 387 13.32 2.48 24.72
CA LEU A 387 14.31 1.58 24.12
C LEU A 387 13.66 0.81 22.96
N ALA A 388 14.23 0.92 21.75
CA ALA A 388 13.80 0.10 20.61
C ALA A 388 14.71 -1.12 20.47
N VAL A 389 14.10 -2.29 20.33
CA VAL A 389 14.76 -3.59 20.18
C VAL A 389 14.18 -4.26 18.93
N THR A 390 15.03 -4.55 17.95
CA THR A 390 14.61 -5.33 16.77
C THR A 390 15.10 -6.76 16.92
N LEU A 391 14.21 -7.72 16.72
CA LEU A 391 14.51 -9.14 16.67
C LEU A 391 14.32 -9.66 15.24
N TYR A 392 15.16 -10.61 14.85
CA TYR A 392 15.12 -11.23 13.53
C TYR A 392 14.85 -12.72 13.73
N TRP A 393 13.66 -13.18 13.35
CA TRP A 393 13.20 -14.55 13.57
C TRP A 393 13.11 -15.32 12.25
N GLN A 394 13.42 -16.60 12.23
CA GLN A 394 13.21 -17.45 11.05
C GLN A 394 12.62 -18.79 11.45
N ALA A 395 11.58 -19.22 10.72
CA ALA A 395 11.00 -20.56 10.91
C ALA A 395 11.95 -21.61 10.33
N GLN A 396 12.20 -22.65 11.11
CA GLN A 396 13.00 -23.81 10.71
C GLN A 396 12.12 -24.92 10.12
N THR A 397 10.86 -24.97 10.54
CA THR A 397 9.84 -25.94 10.06
C THR A 397 8.49 -25.25 9.87
N PRO A 398 7.57 -25.82 9.05
CA PRO A 398 6.21 -25.31 8.95
C PRO A 398 5.50 -25.29 10.31
N LEU A 399 4.96 -24.14 10.69
CA LEU A 399 4.33 -23.93 11.99
C LEU A 399 2.82 -24.07 11.89
N ASN A 400 2.23 -24.94 12.73
CA ASN A 400 0.77 -25.19 12.72
C ASN A 400 0.00 -24.32 13.72
N ILE A 401 0.71 -23.58 14.57
CA ILE A 401 0.17 -22.66 15.56
C ILE A 401 0.85 -21.29 15.45
N ASN A 402 0.20 -20.26 15.99
CA ASN A 402 0.77 -18.92 16.06
C ASN A 402 1.44 -18.68 17.41
N TYR A 403 2.72 -18.32 17.37
CA TYR A 403 3.52 -17.91 18.51
C TYR A 403 3.42 -16.40 18.73
N GLN A 404 3.58 -16.00 19.98
CA GLN A 404 3.69 -14.62 20.43
C GLN A 404 5.15 -14.36 20.82
N SER A 405 5.66 -13.16 20.54
CA SER A 405 6.99 -12.73 20.98
C SER A 405 6.90 -11.78 22.16
N PHE A 406 7.96 -11.76 22.97
CA PHE A 406 8.13 -10.78 24.02
C PHE A 406 9.58 -10.32 24.09
N VAL A 407 9.76 -9.10 24.60
CA VAL A 407 11.03 -8.58 25.11
C VAL A 407 10.80 -8.08 26.52
N HIS A 408 11.59 -8.57 27.47
CA HIS A 408 11.51 -8.21 28.87
C HIS A 408 12.80 -7.54 29.34
N LEU A 409 12.65 -6.46 30.11
CA LEU A 409 13.72 -5.87 30.91
C LEU A 409 13.58 -6.36 32.35
N LEU A 410 14.61 -7.04 32.85
CA LEU A 410 14.61 -7.68 34.16
C LEU A 410 15.63 -7.01 35.08
N ARG A 411 15.31 -6.93 36.37
CA ARG A 411 16.26 -6.59 37.43
C ARG A 411 17.27 -7.73 37.66
N PRO A 412 18.37 -7.48 38.37
CA PRO A 412 19.31 -8.54 38.77
C PRO A 412 18.68 -9.67 39.58
N ASP A 413 17.57 -9.43 40.28
CA ASP A 413 16.80 -10.45 41.01
C ASP A 413 15.80 -11.24 40.14
N GLY A 414 15.76 -10.95 38.83
CA GLY A 414 14.85 -11.57 37.87
C GLY A 414 13.45 -10.95 37.81
N SER A 415 13.15 -9.94 38.63
CA SER A 415 11.85 -9.27 38.59
C SER A 415 11.68 -8.41 37.33
N LEU A 416 10.48 -8.41 36.77
CA LEU A 416 10.14 -7.63 35.58
C LEU A 416 10.12 -6.13 35.88
N VAL A 417 10.70 -5.35 34.97
CA VAL A 417 10.73 -3.88 35.00
C VAL A 417 9.83 -3.28 33.93
N ALA A 418 10.04 -3.72 32.69
CA ALA A 418 9.33 -3.27 31.51
C ALA A 418 9.23 -4.42 30.52
N GLN A 419 8.22 -4.40 29.66
CA GLN A 419 8.00 -5.43 28.65
C GLN A 419 7.38 -4.85 27.38
N SER A 420 7.50 -5.59 26.30
CA SER A 420 6.81 -5.37 25.03
C SER A 420 6.48 -6.73 24.43
N ASP A 421 5.20 -7.02 24.25
CA ASP A 421 4.71 -8.33 23.79
C ASP A 421 3.87 -8.14 22.53
N HIS A 422 4.03 -9.02 21.55
CA HIS A 422 3.27 -9.01 20.30
C HIS A 422 2.44 -10.27 20.13
N LEU A 423 1.22 -10.09 19.63
CA LEU A 423 0.34 -11.22 19.29
C LEU A 423 0.91 -12.04 18.12
N ASN A 424 1.56 -11.36 17.18
CA ASN A 424 2.26 -11.96 16.06
C ASN A 424 3.62 -11.23 15.93
N PRO A 425 4.76 -11.93 16.01
CA PRO A 425 6.06 -11.31 15.83
C PRO A 425 6.13 -10.64 14.45
N GLY A 426 6.56 -9.38 14.40
CA GLY A 426 6.58 -8.59 13.17
C GLY A 426 5.22 -8.33 12.54
N GLU A 427 4.12 -8.37 13.33
CA GLU A 427 2.73 -8.27 12.87
C GLU A 427 2.33 -9.34 11.83
N PHE A 428 3.12 -10.42 11.74
CA PHE A 428 2.94 -11.46 10.74
C PHE A 428 2.75 -12.83 11.44
N PRO A 429 1.57 -13.48 11.31
CA PRO A 429 1.29 -14.72 12.03
C PRO A 429 2.31 -15.83 11.73
N SER A 430 2.88 -16.44 12.78
CA SER A 430 3.97 -17.44 12.62
C SER A 430 3.57 -18.65 11.80
N GLY A 431 2.29 -19.06 11.82
CA GLY A 431 1.77 -20.13 10.98
C GLY A 431 1.82 -19.83 9.47
N ARG A 432 2.19 -18.61 9.05
CA ARG A 432 2.36 -18.21 7.65
C ARG A 432 3.80 -17.89 7.27
N TRP A 433 4.75 -18.11 8.17
CA TRP A 433 6.15 -17.79 7.91
C TRP A 433 6.73 -18.72 6.83
N PRO A 434 7.37 -18.16 5.78
CA PRO A 434 8.18 -18.95 4.85
C PRO A 434 9.40 -19.52 5.59
N LEU A 435 9.93 -20.63 5.09
CA LEU A 435 11.16 -21.23 5.62
C LEU A 435 12.43 -20.54 5.09
N ASP A 436 12.32 -19.89 3.94
CA ASP A 436 13.41 -19.23 3.22
C ASP A 436 13.52 -17.73 3.53
N LYS A 437 12.68 -17.21 4.44
CA LYS A 437 12.65 -15.80 4.82
C LYS A 437 12.64 -15.61 6.32
N TYR A 438 13.15 -14.47 6.77
CA TYR A 438 13.04 -14.05 8.17
C TYR A 438 11.92 -13.03 8.38
N VAL A 439 11.48 -12.91 9.62
CA VAL A 439 10.52 -11.94 10.12
C VAL A 439 11.24 -10.97 11.03
N ARG A 440 11.06 -9.68 10.74
CA ARG A 440 11.63 -8.58 11.51
C ARG A 440 10.60 -8.07 12.50
N ASP A 441 10.94 -8.07 13.78
CA ASP A 441 10.01 -7.78 14.88
C ASP A 441 10.54 -6.63 15.74
N GLU A 442 9.85 -5.48 15.75
CA GLU A 442 10.30 -4.26 16.44
C GLU A 442 9.55 -4.03 17.75
N HIS A 443 10.22 -4.24 18.88
CA HIS A 443 9.71 -3.97 20.21
C HIS A 443 10.11 -2.58 20.71
N PHE A 444 9.20 -1.91 21.41
CA PHE A 444 9.45 -0.62 22.04
C PHE A 444 9.16 -0.68 23.55
N LEU A 445 10.22 -0.69 24.36
CA LEU A 445 10.11 -0.74 25.82
C LEU A 445 10.13 0.68 26.38
N GLN A 446 9.06 1.06 27.08
CA GLN A 446 9.01 2.29 27.84
C GLN A 446 9.74 2.09 29.18
N ILE A 447 10.85 2.80 29.39
CA ILE A 447 11.59 2.71 30.64
C ILE A 447 10.84 3.50 31.72
N PRO A 448 10.53 2.91 32.90
CA PRO A 448 9.86 3.62 33.98
C PRO A 448 10.66 4.86 34.42
N PRO A 449 10.00 6.01 34.64
CA PRO A 449 10.69 7.26 35.00
C PRO A 449 11.30 7.23 36.41
N ASP A 450 10.86 6.32 37.26
CA ASP A 450 11.33 6.11 38.63
C ASP A 450 12.35 4.97 38.76
N LEU A 451 12.79 4.39 37.63
CA LEU A 451 13.72 3.28 37.63
C LEU A 451 15.10 3.71 38.15
N PRO A 452 15.64 3.09 39.22
CA PRO A 452 16.97 3.44 39.72
C PRO A 452 18.08 3.14 38.70
N PRO A 453 19.18 3.93 38.69
CA PRO A 453 20.37 3.59 37.91
C PRO A 453 20.93 2.23 38.30
N GLY A 454 21.41 1.48 37.32
CA GLY A 454 21.93 0.13 37.54
C GLY A 454 21.99 -0.71 36.27
N THR A 455 22.40 -1.97 36.45
CA THR A 455 22.46 -2.96 35.37
C THR A 455 21.22 -3.85 35.42
N TYR A 456 20.62 -4.03 34.25
CA TYR A 456 19.40 -4.79 34.01
C TYR A 456 19.67 -5.80 32.89
N THR A 457 18.92 -6.90 32.87
CA THR A 457 19.07 -7.92 31.82
C THR A 457 17.94 -7.79 30.82
N LEU A 458 18.27 -7.66 29.55
CA LEU A 458 17.29 -7.66 28.46
C LEU A 458 17.17 -9.07 27.89
N THR A 459 15.96 -9.61 27.84
CA THR A 459 15.68 -10.96 27.34
C THR A 459 14.57 -10.95 26.31
N ALA A 460 14.58 -11.94 25.43
CA ALA A 460 13.53 -12.18 24.44
C ALA A 460 13.16 -13.65 24.38
N GLY A 461 11.93 -13.93 23.94
CA GLY A 461 11.46 -15.31 23.77
C GLY A 461 10.12 -15.38 23.05
N LEU A 462 9.65 -16.62 22.91
CA LEU A 462 8.39 -16.94 22.26
C LEU A 462 7.49 -17.73 23.21
N TRP A 463 6.19 -17.56 23.07
CA TRP A 463 5.19 -18.28 23.88
C TRP A 463 3.91 -18.54 23.10
N VAL A 464 3.06 -19.40 23.65
CA VAL A 464 1.76 -19.75 23.07
C VAL A 464 0.65 -19.26 23.96
N GLN A 465 -0.15 -18.31 23.47
CA GLN A 465 -1.21 -17.68 24.24
C GLN A 465 -2.32 -18.62 24.67
N ALA A 466 -2.70 -19.55 23.79
CA ALA A 466 -3.80 -20.49 24.06
C ALA A 466 -3.49 -21.43 25.23
N GLU A 467 -2.21 -21.76 25.44
CA GLU A 467 -1.77 -22.84 26.33
C GLU A 467 -0.86 -22.34 27.47
N GLY A 468 -0.32 -21.12 27.35
CA GLY A 468 0.44 -20.43 28.39
C GLY A 468 1.88 -20.88 28.58
N TRP A 469 2.43 -21.72 27.69
CA TRP A 469 3.83 -22.18 27.78
C TRP A 469 4.77 -21.36 26.88
N ARG A 470 6.06 -21.36 27.25
CA ARG A 470 7.14 -20.69 26.51
C ARG A 470 7.93 -21.69 25.69
N LEU A 471 8.31 -21.29 24.49
CA LEU A 471 9.08 -22.14 23.58
C LEU A 471 10.50 -22.32 24.18
N PRO A 472 10.96 -23.56 24.39
CA PRO A 472 12.24 -23.82 25.04
C PRO A 472 13.40 -23.46 24.12
N LEU A 473 14.47 -22.91 24.71
CA LEU A 473 15.73 -22.58 24.05
C LEU A 473 16.72 -23.74 24.26
N PHE A 474 17.36 -24.18 23.18
CA PHE A 474 18.31 -25.30 23.18
C PHE A 474 19.74 -24.85 22.88
N ASN A 475 20.71 -25.62 23.37
CA ASN A 475 22.11 -25.50 22.96
C ASN A 475 22.43 -26.41 21.76
N GLU A 476 23.65 -26.30 21.23
CA GLU A 476 24.12 -27.13 20.10
C GLU A 476 24.08 -28.66 20.38
N ALA A 477 24.04 -29.07 21.65
CA ALA A 477 23.93 -30.46 22.05
C ALA A 477 22.47 -30.96 22.13
N GLY A 478 21.48 -30.13 21.76
CA GLY A 478 20.06 -30.46 21.83
C GLY A 478 19.50 -30.51 23.26
N GLN A 479 20.18 -29.89 24.22
CA GLN A 479 19.70 -29.80 25.60
C GLN A 479 19.00 -28.46 25.81
N GLN A 480 17.82 -28.49 26.43
CA GLN A 480 17.12 -27.28 26.86
C GLN A 480 17.95 -26.56 27.92
N ILE A 481 18.30 -25.30 27.64
CA ILE A 481 19.08 -24.45 28.54
C ILE A 481 18.25 -23.36 29.20
N ASN A 482 17.16 -22.91 28.56
CA ASN A 482 16.26 -21.88 29.08
C ASN A 482 14.93 -21.89 28.30
N ASP A 483 14.08 -20.89 28.52
CA ASP A 483 12.92 -20.54 27.69
C ASP A 483 12.98 -19.08 27.19
N VAL A 484 14.10 -18.41 27.44
CA VAL A 484 14.43 -17.06 26.97
C VAL A 484 15.87 -16.99 26.49
N TYR A 485 16.12 -16.14 25.51
CA TYR A 485 17.45 -15.72 25.09
C TYR A 485 17.83 -14.40 25.78
N VAL A 486 19.02 -14.34 26.38
CA VAL A 486 19.56 -13.11 26.97
C VAL A 486 20.22 -12.31 25.86
N LEU A 487 19.62 -11.17 25.51
CA LEU A 487 20.12 -10.31 24.42
C LEU A 487 21.39 -9.58 24.85
N GLU A 488 21.32 -8.84 25.96
CA GLU A 488 22.44 -8.06 26.47
C GLU A 488 22.20 -7.64 27.93
N GLN A 489 23.28 -7.23 28.62
CA GLN A 489 23.20 -6.46 29.85
C GLN A 489 23.00 -4.98 29.50
N PHE A 490 21.96 -4.37 30.04
CA PHE A 490 21.52 -3.01 29.73
C PHE A 490 21.73 -2.09 30.92
N THR A 491 22.28 -0.89 30.69
CA THR A 491 22.64 0.04 31.80
C THR A 491 21.70 1.25 31.83
N ILE A 492 21.05 1.47 32.98
CA ILE A 492 20.28 2.68 33.26
C ILE A 492 21.18 3.68 33.97
N ARG A 493 21.29 4.89 33.43
CA ARG A 493 22.15 5.97 33.94
C ARG A 493 21.43 6.91 34.89
#